data_AF-A0A8J3QRQ4-F1
#
_entry.id   AF-A0A8J3QRQ4-F1
#
_cell.length_a   1.000
_cell.length_b   1.000
_cell.length_c   1.000
_cell.angle_alpha   90.00
_cell.angle_beta   90.00
_cell.angle_gamma   90.00
#
_symmetry.space_group_name_H-M   'P 1'
#
loop_
_entity.id
_entity.type
_entity.pdbx_description
1 polymer ?
#
loop_
_entity_poly.entity_id
_entity_poly.type
_entity_poly.pdbx_seq_one_letter_code
_entity_poly.pdbx_strand_id
1 'polypeptide(L)'
;MTGRRQRPWATGRAEEATARPSYPRTSAAARVRPAPADPGKETRMASTRKRRMFLALATVVAAGSGTVTAVAAQAASAGCRVDYAVTNQWQGGFGASVTVTNLGDAVNGWTLTWSYTAGQAVTQAWNATVTQSGAAVTARDAGYNGSLATGATASFGFNASWNNASNPTPASFALNGVTCTGAVSATPTPTRTSPTPTPTRTSPTPTPTSTTPVPPQATPTTPPAAYPNPGVVTGDTGVHDPSVVKTPSGGYILVHTGANISIKTSTDRTAWHNAGSAFPSGASWTLSYTGGSNQLWAPDISYHNGKYYMYYAASSFGSQNSAIFLATSSTGASGSWTNQGLIISTSSSNNYNAIDPNLVVDDQGRWWLDFGSFWTGIKMIPLDPATGKRSGTSVTSLAQRTGGTTAIEAPYIFKHGSYYYLWVSFDLCCQGASSTYRIMVGRSTSVTGPYADRNGTAMTAGGGTQILAGHGSIHGPGHEAVFADTDANVLVYHYYANSGASYLGINLLGYDSSGWPFVY
;
A
#
# COMPACT_ATOMS: atom_id res chain seq x y z
N MET A 1 -61.59 8.77 56.34
CA MET A 1 -60.67 8.99 57.48
C MET A 1 -59.39 9.63 56.91
N THR A 2 -59.16 10.95 57.01
CA THR A 2 -58.55 11.65 58.18
C THR A 2 -57.13 11.16 58.49
N GLY A 3 -56.02 11.86 58.24
CA GLY A 3 -55.81 13.19 57.60
C GLY A 3 -55.30 14.28 58.56
N ARG A 4 -54.12 14.87 58.29
CA ARG A 4 -53.59 16.10 58.94
C ARG A 4 -52.58 16.84 58.01
N ARG A 5 -52.79 18.18 57.89
CA ARG A 5 -51.84 19.31 58.08
C ARG A 5 -50.52 19.38 57.27
N GLN A 6 -50.01 20.53 56.82
CA GLN A 6 -50.51 21.93 56.89
C GLN A 6 -49.96 22.80 55.72
N ARG A 7 -50.60 23.97 55.48
CA ARG A 7 -50.12 25.12 54.65
C ARG A 7 -49.36 26.13 55.57
N PRO A 8 -48.81 27.32 55.16
CA PRO A 8 -49.07 28.11 53.93
C PRO A 8 -47.97 29.02 53.30
N TRP A 9 -48.23 29.48 52.05
CA TRP A 9 -47.91 30.82 51.46
C TRP A 9 -46.43 31.22 51.20
N ALA A 10 -46.08 32.13 50.27
CA ALA A 10 -46.79 32.69 49.09
C ALA A 10 -45.82 33.39 48.09
N THR A 11 -46.27 33.54 46.84
CA THR A 11 -45.96 34.57 45.80
C THR A 11 -44.61 35.30 45.76
N GLY A 12 -43.97 35.29 44.56
CA GLY A 12 -43.03 36.32 44.10
C GLY A 12 -43.17 36.54 42.59
N ARG A 13 -43.11 37.80 42.12
CA ARG A 13 -43.07 38.14 40.68
C ARG A 13 -41.63 38.17 40.18
N ALA A 14 -41.45 38.06 38.86
CA ALA A 14 -40.23 38.50 38.18
C ALA A 14 -40.57 39.77 37.37
N GLU A 15 -39.87 40.86 37.64
CA GLU A 15 -39.92 42.10 36.86
C GLU A 15 -38.55 42.39 36.24
N GLU A 16 -38.61 42.87 35.00
CA GLU A 16 -37.72 43.81 34.32
C GLU A 16 -36.29 44.06 34.87
N ALA A 17 -35.28 43.84 34.01
CA ALA A 17 -33.91 44.29 34.21
C ALA A 17 -33.42 45.08 33.00
N THR A 18 -32.93 46.31 33.21
CA THR A 18 -32.47 47.23 32.16
C THR A 18 -31.04 47.76 32.40
N ALA A 19 -30.43 48.22 31.31
CA ALA A 19 -29.23 49.10 31.26
C ALA A 19 -27.85 48.58 31.75
N ARG A 20 -27.01 48.18 30.77
CA ARG A 20 -25.83 48.96 30.25
C ARG A 20 -24.77 49.48 31.25
N PRO A 21 -23.46 49.43 30.90
CA PRO A 21 -22.93 50.33 29.84
C PRO A 21 -22.00 49.69 28.80
N SER A 22 -21.70 50.48 27.76
CA SER A 22 -20.95 50.10 26.56
C SER A 22 -19.96 51.20 26.17
N TYR A 23 -18.73 50.84 25.81
CA TYR A 23 -17.68 51.73 25.26
C TYR A 23 -17.08 51.09 23.98
N PRO A 24 -16.38 51.82 23.09
CA PRO A 24 -16.89 51.91 21.73
C PRO A 24 -15.88 51.47 20.64
N ARG A 25 -16.41 51.27 19.43
CA ARG A 25 -15.63 51.43 18.18
C ARG A 25 -16.30 52.49 17.31
N THR A 26 -15.49 53.37 16.74
CA THR A 26 -15.92 54.46 15.86
C THR A 26 -16.28 53.94 14.47
N SER A 27 -17.14 54.68 13.77
CA SER A 27 -17.63 54.36 12.42
C SER A 27 -17.27 55.46 11.43
N ALA A 28 -17.11 55.07 10.15
CA ALA A 28 -17.55 55.74 8.92
C ALA A 28 -17.43 57.28 8.73
N ALA A 29 -17.28 57.83 7.52
CA ALA A 29 -16.87 57.34 6.20
C ALA A 29 -16.79 58.56 5.24
N ALA A 30 -16.13 58.43 4.08
CA ALA A 30 -16.29 59.36 2.95
C ALA A 30 -16.10 58.63 1.60
N ARG A 31 -16.82 59.06 0.57
CA ARG A 31 -16.83 58.47 -0.79
C ARG A 31 -16.84 59.59 -1.82
N VAL A 32 -15.86 59.64 -2.73
CA VAL A 32 -15.90 60.53 -3.91
C VAL A 32 -15.35 59.85 -5.18
N ARG A 33 -16.17 59.84 -6.22
CA ARG A 33 -15.87 59.79 -7.67
C ARG A 33 -17.02 60.55 -8.35
N PRO A 34 -16.77 61.38 -9.38
CA PRO A 34 -16.72 60.85 -10.75
C PRO A 34 -15.64 61.48 -11.66
N ALA A 35 -15.67 61.14 -12.95
CA ALA A 35 -14.89 61.70 -14.06
C ALA A 35 -15.78 62.74 -14.84
N PRO A 36 -15.59 63.15 -16.13
CA PRO A 36 -14.67 62.70 -17.19
C PRO A 36 -14.03 63.82 -18.08
N ALA A 37 -13.44 63.43 -19.23
CA ALA A 37 -13.41 64.10 -20.56
C ALA A 37 -12.01 64.24 -21.25
N ASP A 38 -11.80 63.39 -22.26
CA ASP A 38 -11.43 63.64 -23.68
C ASP A 38 -11.02 65.06 -24.18
N PRO A 39 -10.41 65.24 -25.39
CA PRO A 39 -10.17 64.24 -26.46
C PRO A 39 -8.74 64.20 -27.05
N GLY A 40 -8.49 63.27 -27.99
CA GLY A 40 -7.24 63.17 -28.77
C GLY A 40 -7.44 63.37 -30.29
N LYS A 41 -6.35 63.24 -31.07
CA LYS A 41 -6.38 62.99 -32.54
C LYS A 41 -4.99 62.64 -33.11
N GLU A 42 -4.99 61.80 -34.16
CA GLU A 42 -4.17 61.77 -35.41
C GLU A 42 -2.70 62.29 -35.38
N THR A 43 -1.69 61.67 -36.02
CA THR A 43 -1.74 60.99 -37.33
C THR A 43 -0.49 60.11 -37.64
N ARG A 44 -0.64 59.13 -38.55
CA ARG A 44 0.33 58.62 -39.57
C ARG A 44 1.77 58.16 -39.19
N MET A 45 2.02 56.89 -39.54
CA MET A 45 3.13 56.40 -40.39
C MET A 45 4.57 56.93 -40.20
N ALA A 46 5.46 56.06 -39.72
CA ALA A 46 6.82 55.93 -40.27
C ALA A 46 7.26 54.45 -40.18
N SER A 47 7.87 53.90 -41.23
CA SER A 47 8.24 52.48 -41.30
C SER A 47 9.68 52.25 -41.75
N THR A 48 10.28 51.18 -41.20
CA THR A 48 11.38 50.38 -41.77
C THR A 48 12.82 50.92 -41.86
N ARG A 49 13.73 49.93 -41.87
CA ARG A 49 15.04 49.86 -42.57
C ARG A 49 16.23 50.67 -42.01
N LYS A 50 16.97 50.01 -41.11
CA LYS A 50 18.44 49.99 -41.20
C LYS A 50 18.87 49.44 -42.58
N ARG A 51 19.84 50.07 -43.25
CA ARG A 51 20.59 49.52 -44.41
C ARG A 51 21.68 48.56 -43.84
N ARG A 52 22.20 47.48 -44.48
CA ARG A 52 22.66 47.21 -45.87
C ARG A 52 23.81 48.15 -46.30
N MET A 53 24.84 47.80 -47.07
CA MET A 53 25.33 46.58 -47.79
C MET A 53 26.88 46.75 -47.92
N PHE A 54 27.76 45.80 -48.27
CA PHE A 54 27.77 44.45 -48.89
C PHE A 54 28.52 43.46 -47.94
N LEU A 55 28.77 42.15 -48.14
CA LEU A 55 28.87 41.16 -49.25
C LEU A 55 30.22 41.05 -50.01
N ALA A 56 30.91 39.91 -49.88
CA ALA A 56 31.98 39.39 -50.75
C ALA A 56 31.98 37.84 -50.75
N LEU A 57 32.46 37.19 -51.82
CA LEU A 57 32.35 35.73 -52.05
C LEU A 57 33.70 35.00 -51.86
N ALA A 58 33.65 33.74 -51.41
CA ALA A 58 34.38 32.61 -51.99
C ALA A 58 33.87 31.27 -51.40
N THR A 59 33.78 30.22 -52.23
CA THR A 59 33.52 28.84 -51.81
C THR A 59 34.79 28.00 -51.84
N VAL A 60 35.02 27.18 -50.81
CA VAL A 60 36.04 26.12 -50.79
C VAL A 60 35.39 24.85 -50.21
N VAL A 61 35.82 23.69 -50.71
CA VAL A 61 35.26 22.36 -50.41
C VAL A 61 36.35 21.45 -49.81
N ALA A 62 35.92 20.46 -49.04
CA ALA A 62 36.68 19.29 -48.55
C ALA A 62 37.60 19.44 -47.32
N ALA A 63 37.90 18.27 -46.74
CA ALA A 63 39.02 17.99 -45.83
C ALA A 63 39.09 18.74 -44.49
N GLY A 64 37.93 18.95 -43.85
CA GLY A 64 37.88 19.13 -42.39
C GLY A 64 38.30 17.85 -41.67
N SER A 65 39.61 17.60 -41.59
CA SER A 65 40.21 16.43 -40.93
C SER A 65 40.14 16.59 -39.40
N GLY A 66 38.91 16.58 -38.87
CA GLY A 66 38.69 16.44 -37.45
C GLY A 66 39.32 15.13 -37.00
N THR A 67 40.37 15.23 -36.18
CA THR A 67 40.99 14.06 -35.57
C THR A 67 39.93 13.35 -34.74
N VAL A 68 39.41 12.24 -35.27
CA VAL A 68 38.73 11.24 -34.45
C VAL A 68 39.82 10.67 -33.56
N THR A 69 40.03 11.32 -32.41
CA THR A 69 40.57 10.65 -31.25
C THR A 69 39.56 9.56 -30.92
N ALA A 70 39.82 8.39 -31.50
CA ALA A 70 39.39 7.14 -30.92
C ALA A 70 40.07 7.07 -29.54
N VAL A 71 39.44 7.73 -28.56
CA VAL A 71 39.42 7.22 -27.20
C VAL A 71 39.10 5.75 -27.35
N ALA A 72 40.11 4.91 -27.12
CA ALA A 72 39.96 3.47 -27.28
C ALA A 72 38.71 3.08 -26.51
N ALA A 73 37.82 2.32 -27.14
CA ALA A 73 36.61 1.86 -26.48
C ALA A 73 37.06 1.04 -25.28
N GLN A 74 37.06 1.67 -24.10
CA GLN A 74 37.39 1.04 -22.84
C GLN A 74 36.35 -0.07 -22.68
N ALA A 75 36.79 -1.31 -22.89
CA ALA A 75 35.98 -2.50 -22.71
C ALA A 75 35.81 -2.75 -21.20
N ALA A 76 35.15 -1.78 -20.54
CA ALA A 76 34.65 -1.88 -19.19
C ALA A 76 33.65 -3.04 -19.11
N SER A 77 33.53 -3.61 -17.93
CA SER A 77 32.88 -4.91 -17.71
C SER A 77 31.40 -4.92 -18.12
N ALA A 78 30.94 -6.09 -18.55
CA ALA A 78 29.75 -6.21 -19.36
C ALA A 78 28.44 -5.99 -18.59
N GLY A 79 27.83 -4.83 -18.81
CA GLY A 79 26.38 -4.73 -18.94
C GLY A 79 25.65 -3.84 -17.95
N CYS A 80 24.40 -3.58 -18.32
CA CYS A 80 23.33 -3.14 -17.44
C CYS A 80 22.13 -4.06 -17.63
N ARG A 81 21.24 -4.11 -16.64
CA ARG A 81 19.91 -4.71 -16.76
C ARG A 81 18.87 -3.62 -16.53
N VAL A 82 17.81 -3.59 -17.33
CA VAL A 82 16.73 -2.63 -17.19
C VAL A 82 15.41 -3.35 -17.04
N ASP A 83 14.74 -3.09 -15.91
CA ASP A 83 13.31 -3.33 -15.76
C ASP A 83 12.57 -2.09 -16.24
N TYR A 84 11.67 -2.28 -17.21
CA TYR A 84 10.75 -1.24 -17.69
C TYR A 84 9.33 -1.77 -17.54
N ALA A 85 8.55 -1.16 -16.65
CA ALA A 85 7.17 -1.53 -16.40
C ALA A 85 6.23 -0.34 -16.66
N VAL A 86 5.21 -0.54 -17.48
CA VAL A 86 4.05 0.36 -17.53
C VAL A 86 3.24 0.09 -16.26
N THR A 87 3.29 1.00 -15.30
CA THR A 87 2.71 0.83 -13.96
C THR A 87 1.21 1.07 -13.95
N ASN A 88 0.71 1.91 -14.88
CA ASN A 88 -0.70 2.06 -15.20
C ASN A 88 -0.86 2.63 -16.61
N GLN A 89 -2.03 2.47 -17.22
CA GLN A 89 -2.36 3.03 -18.53
C GLN A 89 -3.81 3.50 -18.55
N TRP A 90 -4.04 4.69 -19.11
CA TRP A 90 -5.35 5.33 -19.22
C TRP A 90 -5.53 5.91 -20.63
N GLN A 91 -6.69 6.51 -20.92
CA GLN A 91 -6.94 7.10 -22.24
C GLN A 91 -6.02 8.31 -22.48
N GLY A 92 -5.12 8.19 -23.46
CA GLY A 92 -4.15 9.22 -23.86
C GLY A 92 -2.87 9.29 -23.02
N GLY A 93 -2.73 8.51 -21.94
CA GLY A 93 -1.52 8.51 -21.12
C GLY A 93 -1.24 7.21 -20.37
N PHE A 94 -0.02 7.10 -19.85
CA PHE A 94 0.44 5.98 -19.04
C PHE A 94 1.53 6.43 -18.05
N GLY A 95 1.59 5.76 -16.90
CA GLY A 95 2.71 5.82 -15.98
C GLY A 95 3.68 4.67 -16.24
N ALA A 96 4.98 4.90 -16.09
CA ALA A 96 5.98 3.85 -16.13
C ALA A 96 7.04 4.03 -15.04
N SER A 97 7.57 2.91 -14.55
CA SER A 97 8.77 2.84 -13.72
C SER A 97 9.91 2.20 -14.51
N VAL A 98 11.12 2.69 -14.25
CA VAL A 98 12.35 2.18 -14.86
C VAL A 98 13.37 1.98 -13.75
N THR A 99 13.91 0.78 -13.65
CA THR A 99 15.05 0.49 -12.77
C THR A 99 16.23 0.04 -13.61
N VAL A 100 17.33 0.79 -13.54
CA VAL A 100 18.61 0.38 -14.11
C VAL A 100 19.46 -0.27 -13.02
N THR A 101 19.91 -1.49 -13.28
CA THR A 101 20.95 -2.18 -12.50
C THR A 101 22.27 -2.03 -13.25
N ASN A 102 23.30 -1.53 -12.58
CA ASN A 102 24.66 -1.57 -13.12
C ASN A 102 25.25 -2.97 -12.91
N LEU A 103 25.69 -3.65 -13.96
CA LEU A 103 26.36 -4.96 -13.88
C LEU A 103 27.86 -4.88 -14.19
N GLY A 104 28.32 -3.74 -14.71
CA GLY A 104 29.73 -3.44 -14.96
C GLY A 104 30.38 -2.62 -13.84
N ASP A 105 31.48 -1.95 -14.18
CA ASP A 105 32.26 -1.12 -13.26
C ASP A 105 31.45 0.03 -12.66
N ALA A 106 31.80 0.46 -11.45
CA ALA A 106 31.09 1.52 -10.73
C ALA A 106 31.09 2.86 -11.50
N VAL A 107 29.91 3.45 -11.72
CA VAL A 107 29.75 4.74 -12.39
C VAL A 107 29.32 5.84 -11.41
N ASN A 108 29.75 7.07 -11.68
CA ASN A 108 29.36 8.26 -10.91
C ASN A 108 28.78 9.30 -11.88
N GLY A 109 27.46 9.52 -11.77
CA GLY A 109 26.64 10.08 -12.83
C GLY A 109 26.17 8.98 -13.79
N TRP A 110 24.87 8.95 -14.09
CA TRP A 110 24.31 7.99 -15.05
C TRP A 110 23.34 8.62 -16.04
N THR A 111 23.31 8.04 -17.24
CA THR A 111 22.47 8.46 -18.35
C THR A 111 21.93 7.22 -19.05
N LEU A 112 20.64 6.97 -18.93
CA LEU A 112 19.94 5.87 -19.58
C LEU A 112 19.22 6.39 -20.83
N THR A 113 19.41 5.71 -21.96
CA THR A 113 18.79 6.07 -23.24
C THR A 113 17.99 4.91 -23.83
N TRP A 114 16.88 5.22 -24.48
CA TRP A 114 16.06 4.29 -25.26
C TRP A 114 15.34 4.99 -26.40
N SER A 115 14.52 4.27 -27.17
CA SER A 115 13.63 4.87 -28.17
C SER A 115 12.25 4.24 -28.16
N TYR A 116 11.24 5.06 -28.39
CA TYR A 116 9.85 4.65 -28.54
C TYR A 116 9.48 4.35 -30.00
N THR A 117 8.61 3.38 -30.22
CA THR A 117 8.25 2.89 -31.56
C THR A 117 6.81 3.18 -31.98
N ALA A 118 5.93 3.65 -31.08
CA ALA A 118 4.53 3.98 -31.38
C ALA A 118 4.18 5.47 -31.14
N GLY A 119 5.18 6.35 -31.02
CA GLY A 119 4.97 7.78 -30.84
C GLY A 119 4.60 8.19 -29.41
N GLN A 120 4.98 7.41 -28.40
CA GLN A 120 4.84 7.79 -27.00
C GLN A 120 5.72 9.01 -26.66
N ALA A 121 5.25 9.90 -25.79
CA ALA A 121 5.99 11.10 -25.39
C ALA A 121 5.95 11.35 -23.87
N VAL A 122 7.12 11.45 -23.23
CA VAL A 122 7.23 11.73 -21.78
C VAL A 122 6.72 13.15 -21.47
N THR A 123 5.84 13.27 -20.46
CA THR A 123 5.21 14.54 -20.06
C THR A 123 5.69 15.05 -18.71
N GLN A 124 6.04 14.16 -17.77
CA GLN A 124 6.58 14.50 -16.45
C GLN A 124 7.40 13.32 -15.91
N ALA A 125 8.54 13.57 -15.27
CA ALA A 125 9.37 12.55 -14.63
C ALA A 125 9.70 12.90 -13.17
N TRP A 126 10.10 11.90 -12.40
CA TRP A 126 10.58 12.02 -11.03
C TRP A 126 11.75 11.05 -10.78
N ASN A 127 12.66 11.42 -9.87
CA ASN A 127 13.93 10.73 -9.57
C ASN A 127 14.92 10.60 -10.74
N ALA A 128 14.62 11.22 -11.89
CA ALA A 128 15.52 11.41 -13.02
C ALA A 128 15.16 12.70 -13.77
N THR A 129 16.15 13.34 -14.38
CA THR A 129 15.93 14.39 -15.37
C THR A 129 15.73 13.74 -16.74
N VAL A 130 14.50 13.70 -17.23
CA VAL A 130 14.15 13.04 -18.51
C VAL A 130 13.91 14.08 -19.61
N THR A 131 14.54 13.88 -20.76
CA THR A 131 14.32 14.65 -21.98
C THR A 131 14.05 13.72 -23.16
N GLN A 132 13.31 14.22 -24.17
CA GLN A 132 12.95 13.45 -25.36
C GLN A 132 13.07 14.31 -26.62
N SER A 133 13.57 13.71 -27.71
CA SER A 133 13.64 14.33 -29.03
C SER A 133 13.15 13.32 -30.08
N GLY A 134 11.97 13.59 -30.65
CA GLY A 134 11.28 12.61 -31.49
C GLY A 134 11.03 11.30 -30.74
N ALA A 135 11.53 10.19 -31.28
CA ALA A 135 11.44 8.88 -30.65
C ALA A 135 12.45 8.65 -29.51
N ALA A 136 13.57 9.38 -29.48
CA ALA A 136 14.70 9.09 -28.59
C ALA A 136 14.52 9.76 -27.22
N VAL A 137 14.66 8.99 -26.14
CA VAL A 137 14.53 9.45 -24.75
C VAL A 137 15.88 9.32 -24.03
N THR A 138 16.20 10.32 -23.21
CA THR A 138 17.38 10.36 -22.34
C THR A 138 16.96 10.68 -20.92
N ALA A 139 17.14 9.74 -20.00
CA ALA A 139 17.01 9.96 -18.57
C ALA A 139 18.41 10.12 -17.96
N ARG A 140 18.61 11.16 -17.15
CA ARG A 140 19.81 11.38 -16.34
C ARG A 140 19.46 11.28 -14.86
N ASP A 141 20.45 11.00 -14.03
CA ASP A 141 20.29 11.01 -12.58
C ASP A 141 19.76 12.37 -12.03
N ALA A 142 19.27 12.32 -10.80
CA ALA A 142 18.78 13.49 -10.05
C ALA A 142 19.85 14.01 -9.07
N GLY A 143 21.14 13.79 -9.34
CA GLY A 143 22.27 14.08 -8.48
C GLY A 143 22.40 13.10 -7.31
N TYR A 144 21.37 13.02 -6.46
CA TYR A 144 21.40 12.21 -5.23
C TYR A 144 21.50 10.69 -5.49
N ASN A 145 21.06 10.23 -6.68
CA ASN A 145 21.11 8.83 -7.12
C ASN A 145 22.11 8.59 -8.26
N GLY A 146 23.05 9.52 -8.51
CA GLY A 146 24.02 9.41 -9.60
C GLY A 146 25.11 8.35 -9.39
N SER A 147 25.41 7.96 -8.14
CA SER A 147 26.41 6.93 -7.83
C SER A 147 25.82 5.52 -7.96
N LEU A 148 26.37 4.71 -8.87
CA LEU A 148 25.95 3.33 -9.13
C LEU A 148 27.17 2.39 -9.12
N ALA A 149 27.43 1.79 -7.96
CA ALA A 149 28.38 0.68 -7.83
C ALA A 149 27.94 -0.54 -8.65
N THR A 150 28.86 -1.48 -8.90
CA THR A 150 28.54 -2.79 -9.49
C THR A 150 27.49 -3.51 -8.65
N GLY A 151 26.42 -3.99 -9.28
CA GLY A 151 25.25 -4.58 -8.63
C GLY A 151 24.23 -3.58 -8.06
N ALA A 152 24.53 -2.28 -8.02
CA ALA A 152 23.61 -1.28 -7.50
C ALA A 152 22.51 -0.90 -8.51
N THR A 153 21.40 -0.38 -7.98
CA THR A 153 20.22 0.01 -8.75
C THR A 153 19.85 1.48 -8.57
N ALA A 154 19.39 2.11 -9.65
CA ALA A 154 18.72 3.40 -9.62
C ALA A 154 17.34 3.27 -10.26
N SER A 155 16.32 3.72 -9.55
CA SER A 155 14.93 3.66 -10.00
C SER A 155 14.36 5.06 -10.18
N PHE A 156 13.70 5.27 -11.31
CA PHE A 156 12.96 6.48 -11.62
C PHE A 156 11.60 6.16 -12.24
N GLY A 157 10.75 7.17 -12.39
CA GLY A 157 9.45 7.00 -13.02
C GLY A 157 9.03 8.23 -13.80
N PHE A 158 8.07 8.05 -14.68
CA PHE A 158 7.50 9.12 -15.48
C PHE A 158 6.06 8.83 -15.90
N ASN A 159 5.34 9.91 -16.19
CA ASN A 159 4.11 9.88 -16.97
C ASN A 159 4.44 10.23 -18.43
N ALA A 160 3.73 9.61 -19.37
CA ALA A 160 3.87 9.82 -20.80
C ALA A 160 2.50 9.75 -21.50
N SER A 161 2.39 10.35 -22.68
CA SER A 161 1.24 10.17 -23.57
C SER A 161 1.44 8.99 -24.52
N TRP A 162 0.32 8.42 -25.00
CA TRP A 162 0.31 7.41 -26.06
C TRP A 162 -0.92 7.57 -26.97
N ASN A 163 -0.89 6.92 -28.13
CA ASN A 163 -1.83 7.14 -29.24
C ASN A 163 -3.20 6.43 -29.09
N ASN A 164 -3.49 5.77 -27.97
CA ASN A 164 -4.66 4.91 -27.72
C ASN A 164 -4.79 3.63 -28.58
N ALA A 165 -3.84 3.35 -29.48
CA ALA A 165 -3.85 2.18 -30.36
C ALA A 165 -2.73 1.16 -30.04
N SER A 166 -1.54 1.62 -29.65
CA SER A 166 -0.42 0.75 -29.29
C SER A 166 0.56 1.46 -28.34
N ASN A 167 0.98 0.77 -27.27
CA ASN A 167 2.01 1.23 -26.33
C ASN A 167 3.05 0.10 -26.08
N PRO A 168 3.91 -0.21 -27.08
CA PRO A 168 4.97 -1.20 -26.92
C PRO A 168 6.04 -0.68 -25.95
N THR A 169 6.45 -1.54 -25.02
CA THR A 169 7.62 -1.34 -24.15
C THR A 169 8.91 -1.25 -24.99
N PRO A 170 9.89 -0.41 -24.61
CA PRO A 170 11.16 -0.36 -25.32
C PRO A 170 11.94 -1.67 -25.14
N ALA A 171 12.44 -2.24 -26.25
CA ALA A 171 13.16 -3.52 -26.24
C ALA A 171 14.68 -3.36 -26.00
N SER A 172 15.21 -2.14 -26.08
CA SER A 172 16.66 -1.86 -26.01
C SER A 172 16.94 -0.58 -25.24
N PHE A 173 17.89 -0.67 -24.30
CA PHE A 173 18.37 0.44 -23.49
C PHE A 173 19.90 0.53 -23.57
N ALA A 174 20.47 1.71 -23.34
CA ALA A 174 21.91 1.88 -23.16
C ALA A 174 22.20 2.80 -21.95
N LEU A 175 23.12 2.37 -21.09
CA LEU A 175 23.62 3.10 -19.92
C LEU A 175 24.98 3.74 -20.27
N ASN A 176 25.09 5.05 -20.12
CA ASN A 176 26.29 5.84 -20.44
C ASN A 176 26.85 5.57 -21.86
N GLY A 177 25.97 5.18 -22.80
CA GLY A 177 26.30 4.83 -24.19
C GLY A 177 26.53 3.34 -24.47
N VAL A 178 26.60 2.49 -23.43
CA VAL A 178 26.80 1.04 -23.56
C VAL A 178 25.45 0.32 -23.52
N THR A 179 25.15 -0.52 -24.51
CA THR A 179 23.88 -1.28 -24.59
C THR A 179 23.73 -2.26 -23.42
N CYS A 180 22.55 -2.29 -22.81
CA CYS A 180 22.23 -3.22 -21.73
C CYS A 180 22.09 -4.66 -22.26
N THR A 181 22.92 -5.56 -21.74
CA THR A 181 22.98 -6.99 -22.10
C THR A 181 22.27 -7.89 -21.09
N GLY A 182 21.99 -7.41 -19.87
CA GLY A 182 21.12 -8.09 -18.92
C GLY A 182 19.67 -8.01 -19.41
N ALA A 183 18.95 -9.14 -19.35
CA ALA A 183 17.63 -9.31 -19.96
C ALA A 183 16.66 -8.15 -19.63
N VAL A 184 16.30 -7.39 -20.67
CA VAL A 184 15.33 -6.29 -20.60
C VAL A 184 13.95 -6.89 -20.37
N SER A 185 13.43 -6.74 -19.15
CA SER A 185 12.19 -7.41 -18.74
C SER A 185 10.96 -6.61 -19.15
N ALA A 186 10.59 -6.74 -20.43
CA ALA A 186 9.39 -6.16 -21.02
C ALA A 186 8.19 -7.09 -20.83
N THR A 187 7.14 -6.64 -20.13
CA THR A 187 5.89 -7.41 -19.94
C THR A 187 4.89 -7.12 -21.08
N PRO A 188 4.55 -8.10 -21.95
CA PRO A 188 3.56 -7.92 -23.01
C PRO A 188 2.14 -8.26 -22.54
N THR A 189 1.14 -7.51 -23.02
CA THR A 189 -0.29 -7.78 -22.76
C THR A 189 -0.78 -8.99 -23.57
N PRO A 190 -1.30 -10.06 -22.95
CA PRO A 190 -1.78 -11.24 -23.68
C PRO A 190 -3.20 -11.04 -24.25
N THR A 191 -3.34 -11.15 -25.57
CA THR A 191 -4.65 -11.29 -26.23
C THR A 191 -5.01 -12.78 -26.33
N ARG A 192 -6.22 -13.15 -25.91
CA ARG A 192 -6.61 -14.57 -25.75
C ARG A 192 -7.27 -15.15 -27.00
N THR A 193 -6.62 -16.15 -27.62
CA THR A 193 -7.26 -17.18 -28.45
C THR A 193 -6.76 -18.56 -28.04
N SER A 194 -7.59 -19.59 -28.22
CA SER A 194 -7.40 -20.91 -27.59
C SER A 194 -7.04 -22.00 -28.60
N PRO A 195 -6.03 -22.84 -28.33
CA PRO A 195 -5.85 -24.14 -28.98
C PRO A 195 -6.37 -25.29 -28.09
N THR A 196 -6.75 -26.40 -28.73
CA THR A 196 -7.23 -27.65 -28.11
C THR A 196 -6.05 -28.56 -27.73
N PRO A 197 -6.10 -29.34 -26.64
CA PRO A 197 -5.01 -30.25 -26.28
C PRO A 197 -4.82 -31.40 -27.29
N THR A 198 -3.57 -31.88 -27.40
CA THR A 198 -3.14 -33.06 -28.18
C THR A 198 -2.17 -33.86 -27.28
N PRO A 199 -2.20 -35.21 -27.26
CA PRO A 199 -1.62 -35.99 -26.16
C PRO A 199 -0.09 -36.05 -26.15
N THR A 200 0.44 -36.26 -24.95
CA THR A 200 1.87 -36.24 -24.59
C THR A 200 2.65 -37.42 -25.18
N ARG A 201 3.86 -37.14 -25.70
CA ARG A 201 4.89 -38.17 -26.00
C ARG A 201 5.91 -38.21 -24.85
N THR A 202 6.25 -39.41 -24.41
CA THR A 202 7.18 -39.64 -23.28
C THR A 202 8.64 -39.30 -23.62
N SER A 203 9.38 -38.91 -22.58
CA SER A 203 10.83 -38.71 -22.55
C SER A 203 11.36 -39.26 -21.21
N PRO A 204 12.55 -39.90 -21.14
CA PRO A 204 12.95 -40.69 -19.98
C PRO A 204 13.37 -39.84 -18.75
N THR A 205 13.10 -40.40 -17.57
CA THR A 205 13.37 -39.79 -16.26
C THR A 205 14.87 -39.83 -15.90
N PRO A 206 15.49 -38.72 -15.45
CA PRO A 206 16.81 -38.76 -14.82
C PRO A 206 16.74 -39.41 -13.44
N THR A 207 17.74 -40.23 -13.09
CA THR A 207 17.78 -40.93 -11.80
C THR A 207 17.96 -39.95 -10.63
N PRO A 208 17.13 -40.02 -9.56
CA PRO A 208 17.29 -39.15 -8.40
C PRO A 208 18.48 -39.59 -7.52
N THR A 209 19.43 -38.69 -7.29
CA THR A 209 20.45 -38.86 -6.24
C THR A 209 19.78 -38.80 -4.88
N SER A 210 20.04 -39.77 -4.01
CA SER A 210 19.45 -39.83 -2.66
C SER A 210 20.00 -38.72 -1.77
N THR A 211 19.20 -37.67 -1.56
CA THR A 211 19.40 -36.71 -0.46
C THR A 211 18.75 -37.26 0.81
N THR A 212 19.57 -37.51 1.83
CA THR A 212 19.09 -37.89 3.17
C THR A 212 18.17 -36.79 3.71
N PRO A 213 16.97 -37.09 4.23
CA PRO A 213 16.10 -36.08 4.79
C PRO A 213 16.75 -35.44 6.01
N VAL A 214 16.95 -34.13 5.96
CA VAL A 214 17.35 -33.34 7.13
C VAL A 214 16.17 -33.36 8.12
N PRO A 215 16.38 -33.68 9.42
CA PRO A 215 15.30 -33.65 10.40
C PRO A 215 14.73 -32.23 10.52
N PRO A 216 13.42 -32.06 10.75
CA PRO A 216 12.80 -30.74 10.86
C PRO A 216 13.46 -29.95 11.99
N GLN A 217 13.91 -28.73 11.65
CA GLN A 217 14.54 -27.82 12.61
C GLN A 217 13.53 -27.43 13.68
N ALA A 218 13.87 -27.64 14.95
CA ALA A 218 12.99 -27.26 16.06
C ALA A 218 12.79 -25.74 16.10
N THR A 219 11.54 -25.32 16.31
CA THR A 219 11.18 -23.90 16.49
C THR A 219 11.98 -23.30 17.65
N PRO A 220 12.63 -22.14 17.49
CA PRO A 220 13.37 -21.50 18.57
C PRO A 220 12.47 -21.15 19.76
N THR A 221 13.03 -21.24 20.98
CA THR A 221 12.37 -20.87 22.24
C THR A 221 13.04 -19.67 22.93
N THR A 222 13.87 -18.93 22.20
CA THR A 222 14.60 -17.75 22.69
C THR A 222 14.61 -16.67 21.61
N PRO A 223 14.17 -15.43 21.90
CA PRO A 223 14.16 -14.35 20.93
C PRO A 223 15.56 -14.04 20.37
N PRO A 224 15.69 -13.65 19.09
CA PRO A 224 16.95 -13.15 18.55
C PRO A 224 17.33 -11.80 19.19
N ALA A 225 18.64 -11.50 19.25
CA ALA A 225 19.17 -10.29 19.88
C ALA A 225 18.89 -8.99 19.09
N ALA A 226 18.42 -9.12 17.85
CA ALA A 226 17.94 -8.05 16.98
C ALA A 226 16.79 -8.60 16.12
N TYR A 227 15.95 -7.74 15.54
CA TYR A 227 14.91 -8.21 14.63
C TYR A 227 15.51 -8.87 13.38
N PRO A 228 14.98 -10.02 12.93
CA PRO A 228 15.27 -10.54 11.61
C PRO A 228 14.65 -9.63 10.54
N ASN A 229 15.30 -9.56 9.38
CA ASN A 229 14.64 -9.10 8.16
C ASN A 229 13.46 -10.04 7.80
N PRO A 230 12.53 -9.59 6.93
CA PRO A 230 11.58 -10.49 6.29
C PRO A 230 12.28 -11.70 5.65
N GLY A 231 11.65 -12.87 5.74
CA GLY A 231 12.01 -14.04 4.94
C GLY A 231 11.88 -13.77 3.44
N VAL A 232 12.62 -14.52 2.63
CA VAL A 232 12.69 -14.30 1.17
C VAL A 232 11.33 -14.56 0.53
N VAL A 233 10.70 -13.50 0.02
CA VAL A 233 9.52 -13.54 -0.85
C VAL A 233 9.88 -13.05 -2.25
N THR A 234 9.20 -13.59 -3.27
CA THR A 234 9.50 -13.35 -4.68
C THR A 234 8.22 -13.21 -5.52
N GLY A 235 8.36 -12.72 -6.76
CA GLY A 235 7.24 -12.45 -7.65
C GLY A 235 6.55 -11.13 -7.30
N ASP A 236 5.22 -11.13 -7.25
CA ASP A 236 4.37 -9.95 -7.07
C ASP A 236 4.30 -9.48 -5.60
N THR A 237 5.44 -9.15 -4.98
CA THR A 237 5.55 -8.88 -3.53
C THR A 237 4.94 -7.56 -3.06
N GLY A 238 4.49 -6.67 -3.95
CA GLY A 238 3.84 -5.41 -3.58
C GLY A 238 2.43 -5.64 -2.98
N VAL A 239 2.24 -5.24 -1.72
CA VAL A 239 0.98 -5.33 -0.94
C VAL A 239 0.83 -4.13 -0.01
N HIS A 240 -0.38 -3.93 0.50
CA HIS A 240 -0.68 -3.12 1.68
C HIS A 240 -1.85 -3.83 2.40
N ASP A 241 -1.80 -3.95 3.71
CA ASP A 241 -2.81 -4.65 4.53
C ASP A 241 -3.11 -6.10 4.07
N PRO A 242 -2.14 -7.04 4.15
CA PRO A 242 -2.31 -8.41 3.66
C PRO A 242 -2.89 -9.39 4.70
N SER A 243 -3.95 -10.13 4.36
CA SER A 243 -4.38 -11.35 5.07
C SER A 243 -4.20 -12.59 4.18
N VAL A 244 -3.87 -13.73 4.80
CA VAL A 244 -3.47 -14.97 4.11
C VAL A 244 -4.16 -16.19 4.69
N VAL A 245 -4.73 -17.03 3.81
CA VAL A 245 -5.28 -18.34 4.16
C VAL A 245 -4.58 -19.45 3.39
N LYS A 246 -4.24 -20.54 4.08
CA LYS A 246 -3.80 -21.79 3.45
C LYS A 246 -5.02 -22.54 2.91
N THR A 247 -4.99 -22.90 1.62
CA THR A 247 -6.07 -23.61 0.94
C THR A 247 -6.13 -25.08 1.38
N PRO A 248 -7.30 -25.75 1.30
CA PRO A 248 -7.41 -27.19 1.53
C PRO A 248 -6.57 -28.05 0.57
N SER A 249 -6.15 -27.49 -0.58
CA SER A 249 -5.24 -28.11 -1.54
C SER A 249 -3.75 -27.88 -1.26
N GLY A 250 -3.39 -27.21 -0.15
CA GLY A 250 -2.01 -27.02 0.30
C GLY A 250 -1.30 -25.75 -0.20
N GLY A 251 -1.84 -25.05 -1.19
CA GLY A 251 -1.37 -23.72 -1.62
C GLY A 251 -1.95 -22.59 -0.75
N TYR A 252 -1.79 -21.33 -1.16
CA TYR A 252 -2.12 -20.14 -0.37
C TYR A 252 -2.87 -19.09 -1.20
N ILE A 253 -3.81 -18.39 -0.57
CA ILE A 253 -4.48 -17.20 -1.11
C ILE A 253 -4.16 -16.03 -0.17
N LEU A 254 -3.72 -14.92 -0.75
CA LEU A 254 -3.51 -13.64 -0.07
C LEU A 254 -4.52 -12.64 -0.63
N VAL A 255 -5.21 -11.93 0.24
CA VAL A 255 -6.03 -10.76 -0.10
C VAL A 255 -5.40 -9.52 0.51
N HIS A 256 -5.48 -8.38 -0.18
CA HIS A 256 -4.89 -7.14 0.32
C HIS A 256 -5.61 -5.87 -0.17
N THR A 257 -5.34 -4.73 0.48
CA THR A 257 -5.86 -3.42 0.09
C THR A 257 -5.57 -3.13 -1.37
N GLY A 258 -6.60 -2.73 -2.11
CA GLY A 258 -6.50 -2.45 -3.53
C GLY A 258 -7.85 -2.33 -4.24
N ALA A 259 -7.80 -2.17 -5.56
CA ALA A 259 -8.97 -1.96 -6.40
C ALA A 259 -9.90 -3.19 -6.37
N ASN A 260 -11.07 -3.02 -5.74
CA ASN A 260 -12.07 -4.05 -5.49
C ASN A 260 -11.55 -5.28 -4.71
N ILE A 261 -10.60 -5.06 -3.78
CA ILE A 261 -9.77 -6.06 -3.07
C ILE A 261 -8.90 -6.86 -4.02
N SER A 262 -7.57 -6.69 -3.91
CA SER A 262 -6.60 -7.40 -4.76
C SER A 262 -6.27 -8.78 -4.19
N ILE A 263 -6.08 -9.76 -5.06
CA ILE A 263 -5.80 -11.16 -4.71
C ILE A 263 -4.43 -11.57 -5.27
N LYS A 264 -3.66 -12.32 -4.49
CA LYS A 264 -2.49 -13.08 -4.93
C LYS A 264 -2.62 -14.55 -4.54
N THR A 265 -1.85 -15.41 -5.20
CA THR A 265 -1.75 -16.84 -4.87
C THR A 265 -0.30 -17.28 -4.81
N SER A 266 -0.03 -18.34 -4.05
CA SER A 266 1.27 -19.00 -3.96
C SER A 266 1.09 -20.51 -3.77
N THR A 267 2.05 -21.31 -4.22
CA THR A 267 2.14 -22.75 -3.95
C THR A 267 3.00 -23.10 -2.73
N ASP A 268 3.83 -22.17 -2.26
CA ASP A 268 4.92 -22.42 -1.30
C ASP A 268 5.08 -21.32 -0.24
N ARG A 269 4.14 -20.36 -0.18
CA ARG A 269 4.11 -19.19 0.72
C ARG A 269 5.19 -18.12 0.42
N THR A 270 6.10 -18.34 -0.53
CA THR A 270 7.25 -17.46 -0.81
C THR A 270 7.21 -16.84 -2.21
N ALA A 271 6.86 -17.61 -3.24
CA ALA A 271 6.64 -17.11 -4.60
C ALA A 271 5.18 -16.72 -4.78
N TRP A 272 4.90 -15.44 -5.00
CA TRP A 272 3.55 -14.88 -5.08
C TRP A 272 3.22 -14.37 -6.48
N HIS A 273 1.98 -14.63 -6.92
CA HIS A 273 1.48 -14.20 -8.23
C HIS A 273 0.14 -13.48 -8.11
N ASN A 274 -0.01 -12.34 -8.78
CA ASN A 274 -1.26 -11.60 -8.88
C ASN A 274 -2.36 -12.46 -9.52
N ALA A 275 -3.50 -12.56 -8.85
CA ALA A 275 -4.61 -13.46 -9.19
C ALA A 275 -5.92 -12.72 -9.50
N GLY A 276 -5.85 -11.41 -9.77
CA GLY A 276 -6.99 -10.52 -10.04
C GLY A 276 -7.52 -9.83 -8.78
N SER A 277 -8.81 -9.53 -8.76
CA SER A 277 -9.50 -8.90 -7.62
C SER A 277 -10.78 -9.63 -7.22
N ALA A 278 -11.27 -9.44 -6.00
CA ALA A 278 -12.46 -10.13 -5.51
C ALA A 278 -13.71 -9.78 -6.34
N PHE A 279 -13.91 -8.48 -6.61
CA PHE A 279 -15.03 -7.96 -7.40
C PHE A 279 -14.53 -7.28 -8.68
N PRO A 280 -14.12 -8.03 -9.73
CA PRO A 280 -13.58 -7.45 -10.96
C PRO A 280 -14.61 -6.60 -11.71
N SER A 281 -15.91 -6.84 -11.51
CA SER A 281 -17.02 -6.03 -12.03
C SER A 281 -17.35 -4.79 -11.17
N GLY A 282 -16.58 -4.52 -10.10
CA GLY A 282 -16.81 -3.43 -9.17
C GLY A 282 -17.69 -3.81 -7.97
N ALA A 283 -17.48 -3.11 -6.86
CA ALA A 283 -18.23 -3.26 -5.61
C ALA A 283 -19.16 -2.05 -5.34
N SER A 284 -20.15 -1.81 -6.19
CA SER A 284 -20.95 -0.55 -6.18
C SER A 284 -21.64 -0.19 -4.85
N TRP A 285 -21.87 -1.18 -3.98
CA TRP A 285 -22.45 -1.01 -2.65
C TRP A 285 -21.52 -0.33 -1.61
N THR A 286 -20.23 -0.15 -1.92
CA THR A 286 -19.27 0.50 -1.01
C THR A 286 -19.11 2.01 -1.26
N LEU A 287 -19.57 2.50 -2.42
CA LEU A 287 -19.17 3.80 -2.97
C LEU A 287 -19.58 5.01 -2.11
N SER A 288 -20.60 4.85 -1.26
CA SER A 288 -21.03 5.85 -0.27
C SER A 288 -20.04 6.07 0.88
N TYR A 289 -19.11 5.13 1.10
CA TYR A 289 -18.06 5.22 2.13
C TYR A 289 -16.71 5.62 1.52
N THR A 290 -16.43 5.19 0.28
CA THR A 290 -15.17 5.45 -0.45
C THR A 290 -15.17 6.74 -1.28
N GLY A 291 -16.28 7.50 -1.29
CA GLY A 291 -16.41 8.71 -2.12
C GLY A 291 -16.39 8.43 -3.63
N GLY A 292 -16.85 7.23 -4.05
CA GLY A 292 -16.79 6.78 -5.44
C GLY A 292 -15.48 6.07 -5.83
N SER A 293 -14.50 5.99 -4.94
CA SER A 293 -13.27 5.20 -5.18
C SER A 293 -13.55 3.69 -5.19
N ASN A 294 -12.83 2.94 -6.03
CA ASN A 294 -12.86 1.47 -6.03
C ASN A 294 -11.83 0.84 -5.09
N GLN A 295 -11.01 1.65 -4.40
CA GLN A 295 -10.05 1.14 -3.41
C GLN A 295 -10.80 0.65 -2.17
N LEU A 296 -10.65 -0.64 -1.88
CA LEU A 296 -11.17 -1.30 -0.69
C LEU A 296 -10.00 -1.79 0.17
N TRP A 297 -10.18 -1.78 1.48
CA TRP A 297 -9.06 -1.86 2.42
C TRP A 297 -9.18 -3.06 3.35
N ALA A 298 -8.04 -3.41 3.97
CA ALA A 298 -7.91 -4.34 5.08
C ALA A 298 -8.82 -5.59 4.96
N PRO A 299 -8.67 -6.40 3.89
CA PRO A 299 -9.43 -7.62 3.76
C PRO A 299 -8.84 -8.70 4.68
N ASP A 300 -9.67 -9.31 5.51
CA ASP A 300 -9.35 -10.54 6.23
C ASP A 300 -9.97 -11.74 5.52
N ILE A 301 -9.22 -12.85 5.40
CA ILE A 301 -9.68 -14.07 4.73
C ILE A 301 -9.46 -15.31 5.60
N SER A 302 -10.52 -16.11 5.73
CA SER A 302 -10.48 -17.39 6.44
C SER A 302 -11.29 -18.47 5.71
N TYR A 303 -11.09 -19.73 6.08
CA TYR A 303 -11.78 -20.87 5.50
C TYR A 303 -12.48 -21.70 6.57
N HIS A 304 -13.81 -21.73 6.54
CA HIS A 304 -14.65 -22.43 7.51
C HIS A 304 -15.78 -23.17 6.81
N ASN A 305 -16.13 -24.37 7.30
CA ASN A 305 -17.32 -25.12 6.86
C ASN A 305 -17.44 -25.30 5.33
N GLY A 306 -16.31 -25.52 4.65
CA GLY A 306 -16.25 -25.71 3.20
C GLY A 306 -16.20 -24.43 2.35
N LYS A 307 -16.08 -23.26 2.97
CA LYS A 307 -16.29 -21.94 2.35
C LYS A 307 -15.25 -20.92 2.82
N TYR A 308 -14.80 -20.07 1.90
CA TYR A 308 -14.04 -18.87 2.22
C TYR A 308 -14.96 -17.75 2.68
N TYR A 309 -14.61 -17.11 3.79
CA TYR A 309 -15.20 -15.88 4.29
C TYR A 309 -14.17 -14.77 4.10
N MET A 310 -14.61 -13.61 3.62
CA MET A 310 -13.77 -12.42 3.51
C MET A 310 -14.49 -11.21 4.05
N TYR A 311 -13.98 -10.64 5.13
CA TYR A 311 -14.42 -9.35 5.64
C TYR A 311 -13.53 -8.27 5.03
N TYR A 312 -14.08 -7.11 4.70
CA TYR A 312 -13.31 -6.03 4.06
C TYR A 312 -13.89 -4.66 4.37
N ALA A 313 -13.03 -3.66 4.40
CA ALA A 313 -13.36 -2.29 4.75
C ALA A 313 -13.60 -1.39 3.52
N ALA A 314 -14.50 -0.43 3.69
CA ALA A 314 -14.75 0.68 2.78
C ALA A 314 -14.78 1.99 3.58
N SER A 315 -13.89 2.94 3.24
CA SER A 315 -13.76 4.22 3.92
C SER A 315 -13.00 5.25 3.07
N SER A 316 -12.70 6.41 3.64
CA SER A 316 -11.92 7.52 3.09
C SER A 316 -10.92 8.01 4.14
N PHE A 317 -9.70 8.39 3.73
CA PHE A 317 -8.58 8.52 4.68
C PHE A 317 -8.82 9.63 5.71
N GLY A 318 -8.59 9.33 7.00
CA GLY A 318 -8.91 10.22 8.11
C GLY A 318 -10.41 10.30 8.47
N SER A 319 -11.27 9.50 7.85
CA SER A 319 -12.71 9.46 8.11
C SER A 319 -13.12 8.32 9.04
N GLN A 320 -14.19 8.57 9.81
CA GLN A 320 -14.95 7.56 10.54
C GLN A 320 -16.29 7.19 9.87
N ASN A 321 -16.59 7.76 8.69
CA ASN A 321 -17.71 7.32 7.86
C ASN A 321 -17.27 6.09 7.05
N SER A 322 -17.39 4.93 7.68
CA SER A 322 -16.74 3.68 7.26
C SER A 322 -17.68 2.49 7.41
N ALA A 323 -17.41 1.42 6.67
CA ALA A 323 -18.17 0.19 6.75
C ALA A 323 -17.32 -1.05 6.53
N ILE A 324 -17.60 -2.09 7.32
CA ILE A 324 -17.12 -3.45 7.11
C ILE A 324 -18.25 -4.27 6.46
N PHE A 325 -17.91 -4.92 5.36
CA PHE A 325 -18.77 -5.83 4.60
C PHE A 325 -18.24 -7.27 4.68
N LEU A 326 -19.11 -8.24 4.40
CA LEU A 326 -18.74 -9.64 4.22
C LEU A 326 -18.96 -10.05 2.76
N ALA A 327 -18.06 -10.85 2.21
CA ALA A 327 -18.29 -11.67 1.02
C ALA A 327 -17.89 -13.12 1.29
N THR A 328 -18.43 -14.06 0.51
CA THR A 328 -18.05 -15.48 0.61
C THR A 328 -17.81 -16.10 -0.76
N SER A 329 -16.97 -17.13 -0.81
CA SER A 329 -16.66 -17.90 -2.03
C SER A 329 -16.44 -19.38 -1.70
N SER A 330 -16.69 -20.28 -2.65
CA SER A 330 -16.29 -21.69 -2.57
C SER A 330 -14.85 -21.95 -3.02
N THR A 331 -14.18 -20.97 -3.65
CA THR A 331 -12.86 -21.15 -4.29
C THR A 331 -11.83 -20.07 -3.93
N GLY A 332 -12.27 -18.91 -3.45
CA GLY A 332 -11.41 -17.75 -3.15
C GLY A 332 -10.89 -16.99 -4.40
N ALA A 333 -11.10 -17.51 -5.61
CA ALA A 333 -10.58 -16.93 -6.85
C ALA A 333 -11.24 -15.59 -7.24
N SER A 334 -10.59 -14.81 -8.10
CA SER A 334 -11.16 -13.55 -8.63
C SER A 334 -12.53 -13.77 -9.29
N GLY A 335 -13.48 -12.88 -9.00
CA GLY A 335 -14.85 -12.96 -9.52
C GLY A 335 -15.74 -14.05 -8.92
N SER A 336 -15.22 -14.93 -8.05
CA SER A 336 -16.01 -15.98 -7.38
C SER A 336 -16.75 -15.51 -6.13
N TRP A 337 -16.58 -14.24 -5.74
CA TRP A 337 -16.99 -13.71 -4.44
C TRP A 337 -18.41 -13.13 -4.46
N THR A 338 -19.29 -13.73 -3.67
CA THR A 338 -20.66 -13.24 -3.47
C THR A 338 -20.73 -12.33 -2.25
N ASN A 339 -21.01 -11.05 -2.46
CA ASN A 339 -21.28 -10.08 -1.39
C ASN A 339 -22.46 -10.54 -0.52
N GLN A 340 -22.29 -10.52 0.80
CA GLN A 340 -23.31 -10.85 1.80
C GLN A 340 -23.93 -9.59 2.43
N GLY A 341 -23.36 -8.41 2.20
CA GLY A 341 -23.83 -7.13 2.71
C GLY A 341 -23.04 -6.60 3.90
N LEU A 342 -23.59 -5.54 4.51
CA LEU A 342 -22.99 -4.80 5.62
C LEU A 342 -22.96 -5.65 6.91
N ILE A 343 -21.87 -5.54 7.67
CA ILE A 343 -21.69 -6.16 8.99
C ILE A 343 -21.76 -5.11 10.11
N ILE A 344 -21.03 -4.01 9.93
CA ILE A 344 -21.07 -2.83 10.81
C ILE A 344 -20.60 -1.59 10.04
N SER A 345 -21.16 -0.43 10.38
CA SER A 345 -20.71 0.87 9.88
C SER A 345 -20.59 1.89 11.01
N THR A 346 -19.71 2.87 10.83
CA THR A 346 -19.55 4.03 11.70
C THR A 346 -19.85 5.32 10.95
N SER A 347 -20.13 6.38 11.72
CA SER A 347 -20.34 7.75 11.28
C SER A 347 -19.73 8.71 12.32
N SER A 348 -19.88 10.02 12.14
CA SER A 348 -19.39 11.04 13.08
C SER A 348 -20.03 10.99 14.49
N SER A 349 -21.07 10.18 14.72
CA SER A 349 -21.65 9.95 16.06
C SER A 349 -20.95 8.84 16.85
N ASN A 350 -20.08 8.04 16.21
CA ASN A 350 -19.32 6.97 16.86
C ASN A 350 -18.03 7.50 17.48
N ASN A 351 -17.49 6.77 18.46
CA ASN A 351 -16.16 7.00 19.04
C ASN A 351 -15.15 5.91 18.67
N TYR A 352 -15.36 5.25 17.53
CA TYR A 352 -14.49 4.23 16.92
C TYR A 352 -14.73 4.21 15.40
N ASN A 353 -13.81 3.60 14.66
CA ASN A 353 -13.89 3.44 13.20
C ASN A 353 -14.26 1.99 12.83
N ALA A 354 -15.14 1.79 11.85
CA ALA A 354 -15.46 0.48 11.27
C ALA A 354 -14.62 0.22 10.01
N ILE A 355 -13.33 -0.04 10.23
CA ILE A 355 -12.39 -0.62 9.26
C ILE A 355 -11.55 -1.70 9.96
N ASP A 356 -10.65 -2.35 9.23
CA ASP A 356 -9.69 -3.35 9.71
C ASP A 356 -10.31 -4.54 10.47
N PRO A 357 -11.18 -5.35 9.83
CA PRO A 357 -11.77 -6.54 10.42
C PRO A 357 -10.79 -7.72 10.55
N ASN A 358 -10.95 -8.56 11.57
CA ASN A 358 -10.48 -9.95 11.60
C ASN A 358 -11.58 -10.88 12.15
N LEU A 359 -11.74 -12.08 11.56
CA LEU A 359 -12.60 -13.15 12.08
C LEU A 359 -11.81 -14.13 12.95
N VAL A 360 -12.15 -14.17 14.24
CA VAL A 360 -11.70 -15.23 15.16
C VAL A 360 -12.86 -16.15 15.58
N VAL A 361 -12.56 -17.46 15.64
CA VAL A 361 -13.46 -18.49 16.19
C VAL A 361 -12.87 -19.00 17.49
N ASP A 362 -13.68 -19.03 18.56
CA ASP A 362 -13.22 -19.48 19.88
C ASP A 362 -13.39 -20.99 20.13
N ASP A 363 -12.85 -21.46 21.26
CA ASP A 363 -12.90 -22.86 21.71
C ASP A 363 -14.33 -23.42 21.87
N GLN A 364 -15.35 -22.55 21.95
CA GLN A 364 -16.76 -22.92 22.02
C GLN A 364 -17.46 -22.86 20.64
N GLY A 365 -16.71 -22.63 19.57
CA GLY A 365 -17.22 -22.50 18.20
C GLY A 365 -17.97 -21.19 17.94
N ARG A 366 -17.89 -20.21 18.85
CA ARG A 366 -18.53 -18.90 18.67
C ARG A 366 -17.63 -18.03 17.81
N TRP A 367 -18.25 -17.29 16.89
CA TRP A 367 -17.55 -16.43 15.95
C TRP A 367 -17.58 -14.99 16.46
N TRP A 368 -16.46 -14.30 16.30
CA TRP A 368 -16.29 -12.91 16.68
C TRP A 368 -15.61 -12.17 15.54
N LEU A 369 -15.94 -10.88 15.43
CA LEU A 369 -15.19 -9.96 14.58
C LEU A 369 -14.57 -8.89 15.48
N ASP A 370 -13.27 -8.93 15.67
CA ASP A 370 -12.52 -7.78 16.14
C ASP A 370 -12.20 -6.85 14.97
N PHE A 371 -12.14 -5.55 15.26
CA PHE A 371 -11.91 -4.52 14.24
C PHE A 371 -11.51 -3.17 14.85
N GLY A 372 -11.02 -2.28 14.00
CA GLY A 372 -11.05 -0.84 14.24
C GLY A 372 -9.70 -0.16 14.15
N SER A 373 -9.76 1.14 13.91
CA SER A 373 -8.62 2.03 13.69
C SER A 373 -8.85 3.34 14.45
N PHE A 374 -7.80 3.85 15.12
CA PHE A 374 -7.75 5.13 15.84
C PHE A 374 -8.93 5.33 16.84
N TRP A 375 -9.28 6.58 17.18
CA TRP A 375 -10.31 6.96 18.17
C TRP A 375 -10.16 6.20 19.51
N THR A 376 -11.18 5.45 19.99
CA THR A 376 -11.08 4.61 21.21
C THR A 376 -10.49 3.22 20.97
N GLY A 377 -9.76 3.04 19.86
CA GLY A 377 -9.05 1.82 19.49
C GLY A 377 -9.93 0.63 19.12
N ILE A 378 -9.39 -0.56 19.34
CA ILE A 378 -9.95 -1.84 18.89
C ILE A 378 -11.28 -2.18 19.59
N LYS A 379 -12.19 -2.73 18.78
CA LYS A 379 -13.53 -3.16 19.14
C LYS A 379 -13.74 -4.62 18.77
N MET A 380 -14.76 -5.26 19.32
CA MET A 380 -15.19 -6.60 18.94
C MET A 380 -16.70 -6.73 19.00
N ILE A 381 -17.27 -7.46 18.04
CA ILE A 381 -18.69 -7.83 17.96
C ILE A 381 -18.83 -9.35 17.83
N PRO A 382 -19.89 -9.97 18.38
CA PRO A 382 -20.19 -11.36 18.11
C PRO A 382 -20.82 -11.52 16.72
N LEU A 383 -20.58 -12.66 16.09
CA LEU A 383 -21.16 -13.06 14.81
C LEU A 383 -22.02 -14.33 14.99
N ASP A 384 -22.94 -14.55 14.07
CA ASP A 384 -23.65 -15.83 13.90
C ASP A 384 -22.81 -16.78 13.03
N PRO A 385 -22.35 -17.94 13.55
CA PRO A 385 -21.56 -18.92 12.79
C PRO A 385 -22.26 -19.49 11.54
N ALA A 386 -23.61 -19.45 11.47
CA ALA A 386 -24.35 -19.97 10.32
C ALA A 386 -24.31 -19.02 9.11
N THR A 387 -24.17 -17.71 9.35
CA THR A 387 -24.23 -16.68 8.29
C THR A 387 -22.96 -15.84 8.16
N GLY A 388 -22.08 -15.84 9.16
CA GLY A 388 -20.96 -14.91 9.29
C GLY A 388 -21.39 -13.46 9.59
N LYS A 389 -22.69 -13.22 9.84
CA LYS A 389 -23.22 -11.86 10.04
C LYS A 389 -23.20 -11.46 11.51
N ARG A 390 -23.19 -10.15 11.77
CA ARG A 390 -23.25 -9.61 13.13
C ARG A 390 -24.47 -10.15 13.88
N SER A 391 -24.23 -10.69 15.07
CA SER A 391 -25.28 -11.01 16.03
C SER A 391 -25.35 -9.92 17.10
N GLY A 392 -26.56 -9.64 17.60
CA GLY A 392 -26.79 -8.62 18.64
C GLY A 392 -26.32 -7.20 18.29
N THR A 393 -26.23 -6.36 19.32
CA THR A 393 -25.91 -4.92 19.22
C THR A 393 -24.75 -4.48 20.11
N SER A 394 -24.23 -5.37 20.96
CA SER A 394 -23.06 -5.13 21.81
C SER A 394 -21.81 -4.82 20.96
N VAL A 395 -20.90 -4.03 21.53
CA VAL A 395 -19.54 -3.76 21.02
C VAL A 395 -18.62 -3.71 22.23
N THR A 396 -17.61 -4.57 22.27
CA THR A 396 -16.63 -4.65 23.38
C THR A 396 -15.34 -3.95 22.97
N SER A 397 -14.75 -3.09 23.82
CA SER A 397 -13.41 -2.55 23.58
C SER A 397 -12.33 -3.54 24.04
N LEU A 398 -11.37 -3.86 23.17
CA LEU A 398 -10.27 -4.79 23.49
C LEU A 398 -8.95 -4.10 23.82
N ALA A 399 -8.61 -3.04 23.07
CA ALA A 399 -7.35 -2.30 23.19
C ALA A 399 -7.53 -0.83 22.79
N GLN A 400 -6.70 0.07 23.35
CA GLN A 400 -6.61 1.46 22.92
C GLN A 400 -5.22 2.03 23.24
N ARG A 401 -4.80 3.10 22.56
CA ARG A 401 -3.65 3.90 23.03
C ARG A 401 -4.04 4.81 24.19
N THR A 402 -3.04 5.23 24.94
CA THR A 402 -3.11 6.25 25.99
C THR A 402 -1.94 7.23 25.81
N GLY A 403 -1.82 8.24 26.68
CA GLY A 403 -0.68 9.17 26.65
C GLY A 403 -0.71 10.22 25.52
N GLY A 404 -1.90 10.59 25.03
CA GLY A 404 -2.09 11.68 24.06
C GLY A 404 -2.06 11.29 22.58
N THR A 405 -1.92 10.00 22.27
CA THR A 405 -2.13 9.44 20.93
C THR A 405 -3.29 8.45 20.92
N THR A 406 -3.93 8.27 19.77
CA THR A 406 -4.96 7.27 19.50
C THR A 406 -4.53 6.22 18.47
N ALA A 407 -3.29 6.29 17.94
CA ALA A 407 -2.82 5.48 16.82
C ALA A 407 -2.65 3.98 17.16
N ILE A 408 -3.73 3.22 17.02
CA ILE A 408 -3.81 1.76 17.12
C ILE A 408 -4.85 1.29 16.10
N GLU A 409 -4.48 0.30 15.30
CA GLU A 409 -5.35 -0.26 14.25
C GLU A 409 -4.89 -1.67 13.85
N ALA A 410 -5.44 -2.21 12.76
CA ALA A 410 -5.12 -3.56 12.25
C ALA A 410 -5.09 -4.66 13.33
N PRO A 411 -6.22 -4.91 14.02
CA PRO A 411 -6.29 -5.98 15.01
C PRO A 411 -6.36 -7.35 14.35
N TYR A 412 -5.75 -8.34 14.98
CA TYR A 412 -5.85 -9.74 14.56
C TYR A 412 -5.76 -10.65 15.79
N ILE A 413 -6.76 -11.50 16.03
CA ILE A 413 -6.78 -12.41 17.19
C ILE A 413 -6.42 -13.84 16.78
N PHE A 414 -5.22 -14.28 17.16
CA PHE A 414 -4.74 -15.63 16.90
C PHE A 414 -4.61 -16.45 18.19
N LYS A 415 -5.10 -17.69 18.19
CA LYS A 415 -5.00 -18.60 19.34
C LYS A 415 -3.74 -19.46 19.26
N HIS A 416 -2.91 -19.42 20.31
CA HIS A 416 -1.80 -20.35 20.48
C HIS A 416 -1.81 -20.94 21.91
N GLY A 417 -1.88 -22.27 22.02
CA GLY A 417 -2.00 -22.97 23.30
C GLY A 417 -3.21 -22.48 24.11
N SER A 418 -2.96 -22.14 25.38
CA SER A 418 -3.99 -21.68 26.33
C SER A 418 -4.40 -20.20 26.17
N TYR A 419 -3.84 -19.48 25.20
CA TYR A 419 -4.03 -18.03 25.05
C TYR A 419 -4.54 -17.63 23.66
N TYR A 420 -5.40 -16.62 23.65
CA TYR A 420 -5.66 -15.75 22.52
C TYR A 420 -4.66 -14.60 22.57
N TYR A 421 -4.01 -14.30 21.44
CA TYR A 421 -3.09 -13.18 21.29
C TYR A 421 -3.77 -12.16 20.39
N LEU A 422 -4.01 -10.97 20.93
CA LEU A 422 -4.47 -9.82 20.17
C LEU A 422 -3.22 -9.10 19.66
N TRP A 423 -2.97 -9.27 18.37
CA TRP A 423 -2.00 -8.51 17.58
C TRP A 423 -2.67 -7.19 17.18
N VAL A 424 -1.92 -6.09 17.18
CA VAL A 424 -2.34 -4.75 16.77
C VAL A 424 -1.13 -3.96 16.27
N SER A 425 -1.32 -3.19 15.20
CA SER A 425 -0.33 -2.20 14.78
C SER A 425 -0.48 -0.89 15.57
N PHE A 426 0.64 -0.36 16.07
CA PHE A 426 0.73 0.93 16.77
C PHE A 426 1.44 1.98 15.91
N ASP A 427 1.11 3.25 16.17
CA ASP A 427 1.72 4.45 15.57
C ASP A 427 1.35 4.59 14.07
N LEU A 428 2.19 5.17 13.20
CA LEU A 428 1.71 5.68 11.90
C LEU A 428 2.13 4.82 10.70
N CYS A 429 1.14 4.33 9.95
CA CYS A 429 1.29 3.76 8.61
C CYS A 429 1.53 4.86 7.56
N CYS A 430 1.61 4.42 6.30
CA CYS A 430 1.19 5.19 5.13
C CYS A 430 2.01 6.46 4.83
N GLN A 431 3.21 6.56 5.41
CA GLN A 431 4.18 7.66 5.21
C GLN A 431 5.45 7.17 4.50
N GLY A 432 5.38 6.02 3.82
CA GLY A 432 6.52 5.39 3.16
C GLY A 432 7.64 5.09 4.16
N ALA A 433 8.88 5.48 3.83
CA ALA A 433 10.04 5.29 4.69
C ALA A 433 10.00 6.12 6.01
N SER A 434 9.04 7.06 6.15
CA SER A 434 8.81 7.79 7.40
C SER A 434 7.78 7.14 8.33
N SER A 435 7.19 6.00 7.93
CA SER A 435 6.17 5.31 8.72
C SER A 435 6.75 4.75 10.03
N THR A 436 6.14 5.11 11.16
CA THR A 436 6.56 4.74 12.52
C THR A 436 5.87 3.48 13.05
N TYR A 437 5.06 2.84 12.20
CA TYR A 437 4.31 1.61 12.46
C TYR A 437 5.13 0.48 13.10
N ARG A 438 4.47 -0.32 13.94
CA ARG A 438 5.07 -1.47 14.63
C ARG A 438 4.02 -2.43 15.17
N ILE A 439 4.37 -3.71 15.17
CA ILE A 439 3.53 -4.85 15.57
C ILE A 439 3.62 -5.05 17.08
N MET A 440 2.47 -5.07 17.75
CA MET A 440 2.34 -5.14 19.21
C MET A 440 1.38 -6.25 19.61
N VAL A 441 1.65 -6.93 20.72
CA VAL A 441 0.83 -8.06 21.20
C VAL A 441 0.52 -7.98 22.69
N GLY A 442 -0.75 -8.19 23.03
CA GLY A 442 -1.16 -8.66 24.35
C GLY A 442 -1.88 -10.00 24.24
N ARG A 443 -2.08 -10.68 25.38
CA ARG A 443 -2.75 -11.99 25.42
C ARG A 443 -3.81 -12.09 26.51
N SER A 444 -4.73 -13.02 26.32
CA SER A 444 -5.78 -13.36 27.29
C SER A 444 -6.16 -14.84 27.20
N THR A 445 -6.72 -15.41 28.27
CA THR A 445 -7.32 -16.76 28.24
C THR A 445 -8.76 -16.75 27.72
N SER A 446 -9.34 -15.57 27.43
CA SER A 446 -10.63 -15.40 26.77
C SER A 446 -10.49 -14.54 25.51
N VAL A 447 -11.17 -14.92 24.43
CA VAL A 447 -11.26 -14.14 23.18
C VAL A 447 -11.81 -12.72 23.43
N THR A 448 -12.66 -12.54 24.44
CA THR A 448 -13.22 -11.25 24.86
C THR A 448 -12.25 -10.36 25.65
N GLY A 449 -11.03 -10.84 25.93
CA GLY A 449 -10.15 -10.23 26.91
C GLY A 449 -10.63 -10.42 28.36
N PRO A 450 -10.06 -9.64 29.32
CA PRO A 450 -9.12 -8.55 29.11
C PRO A 450 -7.78 -9.04 28.56
N TYR A 451 -7.23 -8.32 27.59
CA TYR A 451 -5.89 -8.54 27.06
C TYR A 451 -4.87 -7.71 27.84
N ALA A 452 -3.72 -8.31 28.17
CA ALA A 452 -2.60 -7.62 28.82
C ALA A 452 -1.26 -7.99 28.15
N ASP A 453 -0.25 -7.13 28.30
CA ASP A 453 1.09 -7.34 27.76
C ASP A 453 2.03 -8.17 28.66
N ARG A 454 3.29 -8.35 28.23
CA ARG A 454 4.33 -9.08 28.96
C ARG A 454 4.58 -8.57 30.37
N ASN A 455 4.29 -7.29 30.64
CA ASN A 455 4.45 -6.65 31.95
C ASN A 455 3.13 -6.61 32.75
N GLY A 456 2.04 -7.20 32.23
CA GLY A 456 0.72 -7.20 32.85
C GLY A 456 -0.08 -5.92 32.61
N THR A 457 0.38 -5.00 31.75
CA THR A 457 -0.39 -3.78 31.45
C THR A 457 -1.54 -4.12 30.52
N ALA A 458 -2.77 -3.76 30.89
CA ALA A 458 -3.93 -4.00 30.06
C ALA A 458 -3.83 -3.23 28.72
N MET A 459 -4.20 -3.87 27.60
CA MET A 459 -4.22 -3.21 26.29
C MET A 459 -5.28 -2.09 26.24
N THR A 460 -6.33 -2.15 27.06
CA THR A 460 -7.28 -1.05 27.28
C THR A 460 -6.69 0.14 28.04
N ALA A 461 -5.46 0.03 28.56
CA ALA A 461 -4.71 1.11 29.20
C ALA A 461 -3.47 1.56 28.38
N GLY A 462 -3.30 1.06 27.15
CA GLY A 462 -2.13 1.35 26.30
C GLY A 462 -1.00 0.32 26.39
N GLY A 463 -1.20 -0.80 27.10
CA GLY A 463 -0.25 -1.91 27.14
C GLY A 463 -0.07 -2.59 25.78
N GLY A 464 1.11 -3.15 25.55
CA GLY A 464 1.44 -3.90 24.34
C GLY A 464 2.90 -4.36 24.33
N THR A 465 3.13 -5.64 24.03
CA THR A 465 4.47 -6.22 23.87
C THR A 465 4.92 -6.00 22.43
N GLN A 466 5.95 -5.18 22.20
CA GLN A 466 6.46 -4.97 20.84
C GLN A 466 7.13 -6.24 20.30
N ILE A 467 6.67 -6.73 19.15
CA ILE A 467 7.18 -7.95 18.50
C ILE A 467 8.08 -7.62 17.33
N LEU A 468 7.71 -6.61 16.53
CA LEU A 468 8.50 -6.14 15.39
C LEU A 468 8.30 -4.63 15.22
N ALA A 469 9.38 -3.91 14.92
CA ALA A 469 9.37 -2.48 14.61
C ALA A 469 10.40 -2.18 13.51
N GLY A 470 10.42 -0.93 13.04
CA GLY A 470 11.33 -0.51 11.96
C GLY A 470 12.81 -0.76 12.30
N HIS A 471 13.56 -1.31 11.34
CA HIS A 471 14.97 -1.65 11.47
C HIS A 471 15.65 -1.75 10.08
N GLY A 472 16.90 -1.29 9.96
CA GLY A 472 17.64 -1.35 8.69
C GLY A 472 16.92 -0.64 7.55
N SER A 473 16.48 -1.40 6.54
CA SER A 473 15.69 -0.91 5.40
C SER A 473 14.18 -1.22 5.50
N ILE A 474 13.73 -1.72 6.65
CA ILE A 474 12.35 -2.11 6.95
C ILE A 474 11.74 -0.98 7.78
N HIS A 475 10.91 -0.13 7.18
CA HIS A 475 10.21 0.96 7.87
C HIS A 475 8.75 0.61 8.07
N GLY A 476 8.16 1.04 9.19
CA GLY A 476 6.76 0.81 9.52
C GLY A 476 6.20 -0.60 9.25
N PRO A 477 6.80 -1.70 9.74
CA PRO A 477 6.22 -3.03 9.58
C PRO A 477 4.91 -3.15 10.37
N GLY A 478 3.84 -3.64 9.73
CA GLY A 478 2.54 -3.83 10.37
C GLY A 478 1.41 -4.20 9.41
N HIS A 479 0.19 -3.98 9.89
CA HIS A 479 -1.05 -4.58 9.40
C HIS A 479 -0.93 -6.10 9.27
N GLU A 480 -0.78 -6.74 10.41
CA GLU A 480 -0.37 -8.12 10.53
C GLU A 480 -1.52 -9.13 10.48
N ALA A 481 -1.25 -10.28 9.88
CA ALA A 481 -2.08 -11.48 9.94
C ALA A 481 -1.23 -12.67 10.42
N VAL A 482 -1.82 -13.55 11.22
CA VAL A 482 -1.14 -14.74 11.76
C VAL A 482 -1.92 -16.01 11.43
N PHE A 483 -1.22 -17.03 10.93
CA PHE A 483 -1.79 -18.36 10.69
C PHE A 483 -0.84 -19.49 11.09
N ALA A 484 -1.41 -20.66 11.37
CA ALA A 484 -0.64 -21.88 11.64
C ALA A 484 -0.28 -22.60 10.33
N ASP A 485 0.95 -23.04 10.19
CA ASP A 485 1.43 -23.82 9.05
C ASP A 485 2.25 -25.05 9.50
N THR A 486 2.75 -25.84 8.56
CA THR A 486 3.41 -27.13 8.81
C THR A 486 4.81 -27.03 9.43
N ASP A 487 5.43 -25.86 9.39
CA ASP A 487 6.78 -25.57 9.90
C ASP A 487 6.77 -24.68 11.15
N ALA A 488 5.91 -23.66 11.19
CA ALA A 488 5.67 -22.81 12.36
C ALA A 488 4.32 -22.08 12.26
N ASN A 489 3.99 -21.29 13.28
CA ASN A 489 3.09 -20.16 13.10
C ASN A 489 3.80 -19.09 12.24
N VAL A 490 3.06 -18.46 11.33
CA VAL A 490 3.58 -17.49 10.36
C VAL A 490 3.01 -16.11 10.69
N LEU A 491 3.87 -15.10 10.74
CA LEU A 491 3.50 -13.69 10.75
C LEU A 491 3.60 -13.15 9.31
N VAL A 492 2.50 -12.66 8.77
CA VAL A 492 2.45 -11.93 7.50
C VAL A 492 2.10 -10.48 7.79
N TYR A 493 2.73 -9.53 7.10
CA TYR A 493 2.55 -8.10 7.30
C TYR A 493 2.95 -7.34 6.03
N HIS A 494 2.76 -6.01 6.00
CA HIS A 494 3.45 -5.16 5.03
C HIS A 494 4.50 -4.29 5.72
N TYR A 495 5.53 -3.88 4.98
CA TYR A 495 6.52 -2.90 5.42
C TYR A 495 6.87 -1.96 4.26
N TYR A 496 7.35 -0.77 4.60
CA TYR A 496 7.82 0.21 3.61
C TYR A 496 9.34 0.09 3.46
N ALA A 497 9.82 -0.06 2.23
CA ALA A 497 11.25 -0.01 1.94
C ALA A 497 11.79 1.43 2.01
N ASN A 498 13.11 1.60 1.91
CA ASN A 498 13.78 2.92 1.79
C ASN A 498 13.18 3.83 0.69
N SER A 499 12.57 3.26 -0.35
CA SER A 499 11.88 3.99 -1.43
C SER A 499 10.46 4.47 -1.07
N GLY A 500 9.96 4.11 0.11
CA GLY A 500 8.57 4.31 0.52
C GLY A 500 7.55 3.34 -0.10
N ALA A 501 7.97 2.46 -1.00
CA ALA A 501 7.11 1.41 -1.56
C ALA A 501 6.81 0.33 -0.51
N SER A 502 5.55 -0.12 -0.47
CA SER A 502 5.05 -1.14 0.47
C SER A 502 5.18 -2.55 -0.11
N TYR A 503 5.76 -3.46 0.69
CA TYR A 503 6.08 -4.83 0.30
C TYR A 503 5.66 -5.84 1.36
N LEU A 504 5.47 -7.09 0.92
CA LEU A 504 5.09 -8.23 1.74
C LEU A 504 6.24 -8.63 2.66
N GLY A 505 5.99 -8.60 3.97
CA GLY A 505 6.84 -9.20 4.99
C GLY A 505 6.27 -10.55 5.43
N ILE A 506 7.14 -11.56 5.58
CA ILE A 506 6.80 -12.86 6.17
C ILE A 506 7.93 -13.28 7.11
N ASN A 507 7.61 -13.59 8.37
CA ASN A 507 8.53 -14.22 9.33
C ASN A 507 7.86 -15.41 10.03
N LEU A 508 8.67 -16.27 10.62
CA LEU A 508 8.17 -17.36 11.46
C LEU A 508 8.07 -16.88 12.91
N LEU A 509 7.11 -17.43 13.66
CA LEU A 509 6.88 -17.09 15.06
C LEU A 509 7.37 -18.19 15.99
N GLY A 510 8.39 -17.86 16.77
CA GLY A 510 8.80 -18.63 17.94
C GLY A 510 8.04 -18.15 19.17
N TYR A 511 8.03 -18.97 20.23
CA TYR A 511 7.43 -18.60 21.52
C TYR A 511 8.43 -18.89 22.63
N ASP A 512 8.65 -17.94 23.53
CA ASP A 512 9.57 -18.12 24.64
C ASP A 512 9.00 -19.02 25.75
N SER A 513 9.81 -19.34 26.76
CA SER A 513 9.41 -20.19 27.90
C SER A 513 8.25 -19.63 28.73
N SER A 514 7.90 -18.36 28.56
CA SER A 514 6.74 -17.71 29.18
C SER A 514 5.52 -17.65 28.24
N GLY A 515 5.65 -18.19 27.03
CA GLY A 515 4.62 -18.24 25.98
C GLY A 515 4.42 -16.92 25.23
N TRP A 516 5.43 -16.04 25.17
CA TRP A 516 5.33 -14.81 24.38
C TRP A 516 5.94 -14.99 23.00
N PRO A 517 5.25 -14.54 21.92
CA PRO A 517 5.77 -14.68 20.57
C PRO A 517 7.00 -13.80 20.33
N PHE A 518 7.81 -14.20 19.34
CA PHE A 518 8.86 -13.39 18.73
C PHE A 518 9.05 -13.84 17.27
N VAL A 519 9.51 -12.93 16.41
CA VAL A 519 9.89 -13.28 15.02
C VAL A 519 11.29 -13.91 14.95
N TYR A 520 11.46 -14.86 14.04
CA TYR A 520 12.76 -15.40 13.61
C TYR A 520 12.84 -15.60 12.08
#